data_AF-D9WVW9-F1
#
_entry.id   AF-D9WVW9-F1
#
_cell.length_a   1.000
_cell.length_b   1.000
_cell.length_c   1.000
_cell.angle_alpha   90.00
_cell.angle_beta   90.00
_cell.angle_gamma   90.00
#
_symmetry.space_group_name_H-M   'P 1'
#
loop_
_entity.id
_entity.type
_entity.pdbx_description
1 polymer ?
#
loop_
_entity_poly.entity_id
_entity_poly.type
_entity_poly.pdbx_seq_one_letter_code
_entity_poly.pdbx_strand_id
1 'polypeptide(L)'
;MTPRPHNNGSRDLDQLHRAEITVAMNWVIRTCQEIIRDHCHKTFWVPTGTSTGTTPTTDHLINSARTDVLNRLRHQIDGAETIISIAEHERAKRQLCH
;
A
#
# COMPACT_ATOMS: atom_id res chain seq x y z
N MET A 1 22.01 17.30 -39.76
CA MET A 1 21.22 17.72 -38.59
C MET A 1 20.50 16.50 -38.04
N THR A 2 20.96 15.98 -36.91
CA THR A 2 20.39 14.81 -36.23
C THR A 2 19.17 15.24 -35.39
N PRO A 3 18.11 14.40 -35.30
CA PRO A 3 16.93 14.74 -34.53
C PRO A 3 17.22 14.67 -33.03
N ARG A 4 16.81 15.72 -32.32
CA ARG A 4 16.99 15.91 -30.87
C ARG A 4 16.16 14.86 -30.10
N PRO A 5 16.73 14.10 -29.16
CA PRO A 5 15.99 13.08 -28.41
C PRO A 5 15.25 13.74 -27.24
N HIS A 6 14.26 14.58 -27.52
CA HIS A 6 13.58 15.35 -26.46
C HIS A 6 12.34 14.63 -25.89
N ASN A 7 11.94 13.49 -26.47
CA ASN A 7 10.70 12.78 -26.10
C ASN A 7 10.87 11.44 -25.38
N ASN A 8 12.09 10.90 -25.29
CA ASN A 8 12.30 9.58 -24.69
C ASN A 8 12.33 9.63 -23.16
N GLY A 9 12.95 10.66 -22.55
CA GLY A 9 13.08 10.74 -21.09
C GLY A 9 11.75 10.97 -20.36
N SER A 10 10.84 11.77 -20.92
CA SER A 10 9.51 12.01 -20.32
C SER A 10 8.65 10.73 -20.34
N ARG A 11 8.66 10.01 -21.48
CA ARG A 11 7.95 8.74 -21.64
C ARG A 11 8.49 7.64 -20.72
N ASP A 12 9.80 7.59 -20.53
CA ASP A 12 10.49 6.63 -19.67
C ASP A 12 10.17 6.87 -18.18
N LEU A 13 10.19 8.13 -17.75
CA LEU A 13 9.81 8.51 -16.38
C LEU A 13 8.31 8.29 -16.09
N ASP A 14 7.43 8.55 -17.06
CA ASP A 14 6.01 8.26 -16.90
C ASP A 14 5.76 6.74 -16.79
N GLN A 15 6.54 5.93 -17.49
CA GLN A 15 6.49 4.47 -17.38
C GLN A 15 7.02 4.00 -16.03
N LEU A 16 8.09 4.62 -15.52
CA LEU A 16 8.63 4.35 -14.19
C LEU A 16 7.60 4.63 -13.09
N HIS A 17 6.99 5.82 -13.05
CA HIS A 17 5.99 6.15 -12.04
C HIS A 17 4.77 5.22 -12.09
N ARG A 18 4.33 4.82 -13.30
CA ARG A 18 3.25 3.82 -13.46
C ARG A 18 3.64 2.47 -12.86
N ALA A 19 4.87 2.04 -13.07
CA ALA A 19 5.38 0.79 -12.50
C ALA A 19 5.43 0.87 -10.97
N GLU A 20 5.93 1.98 -10.42
CA GLU A 20 6.02 2.20 -8.97
C GLU A 20 4.64 2.22 -8.30
N ILE A 21 3.68 2.97 -8.87
CA ILE A 21 2.29 2.99 -8.38
C ILE A 21 1.69 1.58 -8.44
N THR A 22 1.90 0.85 -9.54
CA THR A 22 1.40 -0.52 -9.69
C THR A 22 1.98 -1.45 -8.64
N VAL A 23 3.29 -1.36 -8.38
CA VAL A 23 3.96 -2.15 -7.33
C VAL A 23 3.41 -1.80 -5.96
N ALA A 24 3.25 -0.51 -5.65
CA ALA A 24 2.68 -0.05 -4.38
C ALA A 24 1.27 -0.59 -4.14
N MET A 25 0.39 -0.47 -5.14
CA MET A 25 -0.98 -0.98 -5.04
C MET A 25 -1.02 -2.51 -4.93
N ASN A 26 -0.14 -3.22 -5.63
CA ASN A 26 -0.01 -4.66 -5.49
C ASN A 26 0.42 -5.07 -4.07
N TRP A 27 1.27 -4.28 -3.42
CA TRP A 27 1.64 -4.49 -2.01
C TRP A 27 0.45 -4.30 -1.07
N VAL A 28 -0.34 -3.24 -1.25
CA VAL A 28 -1.59 -3.03 -0.48
C VAL A 28 -2.53 -4.23 -0.61
N ILE A 29 -2.76 -4.70 -1.84
CA ILE A 29 -3.63 -5.87 -2.11
C ILE A 29 -3.08 -7.13 -1.42
N ARG A 30 -1.77 -7.37 -1.52
CA ARG A 30 -1.12 -8.53 -0.87
C ARG A 30 -1.25 -8.47 0.65
N THR A 31 -1.06 -7.30 1.27
CA THR A 31 -1.24 -7.17 2.73
C THR A 31 -2.69 -7.42 3.14
N CYS A 32 -3.68 -6.97 2.37
CA CYS A 32 -5.08 -7.33 2.61
C CYS A 32 -5.29 -8.85 2.54
N GLN A 33 -4.71 -9.53 1.55
CA GLN A 33 -4.80 -10.99 1.42
C GLN A 33 -4.15 -11.72 2.60
N GLU A 34 -2.99 -11.27 3.06
CA GLU A 34 -2.32 -11.81 4.25
C GLU A 34 -3.17 -11.63 5.50
N ILE A 35 -3.73 -10.44 5.72
CA ILE A 35 -4.60 -10.17 6.87
C ILE A 35 -5.82 -11.09 6.86
N ILE A 36 -6.45 -11.27 5.69
CA ILE A 36 -7.60 -12.18 5.56
C ILE A 36 -7.17 -13.62 5.85
N ARG A 37 -6.04 -14.07 5.29
CA ARG A 37 -5.54 -15.43 5.51
C ARG A 37 -5.22 -15.70 6.98
N ASP A 38 -4.59 -14.75 7.65
CA ASP A 38 -4.02 -14.95 8.98
C ASP A 38 -5.03 -14.68 10.10
N HIS A 39 -6.00 -13.78 9.89
CA HIS A 39 -6.90 -13.29 10.94
C HIS A 39 -8.39 -13.47 10.63
N CYS A 40 -8.75 -14.07 9.49
CA CYS A 40 -10.15 -14.33 9.13
C CYS A 40 -10.44 -15.83 9.11
N HIS A 41 -11.33 -16.29 9.99
CA HIS A 41 -11.83 -17.66 10.01
C HIS A 41 -13.31 -17.68 9.66
N LYS A 42 -13.68 -18.35 8.56
CA LYS A 42 -15.07 -18.42 8.06
C LYS A 42 -15.73 -17.02 7.97
N THR A 43 -15.01 -16.03 7.44
CA THR A 43 -15.43 -14.61 7.33
C THR A 43 -15.47 -13.79 8.62
N PHE A 44 -15.18 -14.39 9.78
CA PHE A 44 -15.09 -13.66 11.05
C PHE A 44 -13.64 -13.34 11.39
N TRP A 45 -13.39 -12.10 11.82
CA TRP A 45 -12.11 -11.75 12.41
C TRP A 45 -11.92 -12.49 13.75
N VAL A 46 -10.77 -13.13 13.92
CA VAL A 46 -10.39 -13.82 15.15
C VAL A 46 -9.02 -13.31 15.61
N PRO A 47 -8.88 -12.83 16.85
CA PRO A 47 -7.60 -12.42 17.41
C PRO A 47 -6.61 -13.59 17.45
N THR A 48 -5.41 -13.36 16.95
CA THR A 48 -4.34 -14.36 16.96
C THR A 48 -3.96 -14.76 18.39
N GLY A 49 -3.69 -16.04 18.64
CA GLY A 49 -3.17 -16.51 19.94
C GLY A 49 -4.21 -16.66 21.06
N THR A 50 -5.51 -16.58 20.76
CA THR A 50 -6.54 -16.98 21.74
C THR A 50 -6.55 -18.49 21.89
N SER A 51 -6.19 -18.98 23.08
CA SER A 51 -6.34 -20.39 23.43
C SER A 51 -7.78 -20.84 23.22
N THR A 52 -7.96 -21.98 22.56
CA THR A 52 -9.29 -22.58 22.32
C THR A 52 -10.06 -22.70 23.62
N GLY A 53 -11.15 -21.93 23.76
CA GLY A 53 -12.07 -21.99 24.91
C GLY A 53 -12.12 -20.73 25.78
N THR A 54 -11.21 -19.76 25.60
CA THR A 54 -11.25 -18.50 26.36
C THR A 54 -11.80 -17.37 25.52
N THR A 55 -12.89 -16.75 25.97
CA THR A 55 -13.42 -15.53 25.36
C THR A 55 -12.40 -14.39 25.53
N PRO A 56 -11.88 -13.78 24.45
CA PRO A 56 -10.95 -12.66 24.58
C PRO A 56 -11.60 -11.46 25.28
N THR A 57 -10.82 -10.76 26.10
CA THR A 57 -11.26 -9.51 26.74
C THR A 57 -11.34 -8.38 25.71
N THR A 58 -12.10 -7.33 26.02
CA THR A 58 -12.19 -6.13 25.17
C THR A 58 -10.82 -5.50 24.91
N ASP A 59 -9.95 -5.41 25.91
CA ASP A 59 -8.61 -4.86 25.75
C ASP A 59 -7.74 -5.71 24.82
N HIS A 60 -7.86 -7.04 24.91
CA HIS A 60 -7.19 -7.94 23.99
C HIS A 60 -7.68 -7.73 22.55
N LEU A 61 -9.01 -7.59 22.36
CA LEU A 61 -9.58 -7.29 21.05
C LEU A 61 -9.06 -5.96 20.49
N ILE A 62 -9.04 -4.91 21.30
CA ILE A 62 -8.53 -3.58 20.90
C ILE A 62 -7.06 -3.69 20.48
N ASN A 63 -6.23 -4.36 21.28
CA ASN A 63 -4.81 -4.49 21.00
C ASN A 63 -4.56 -5.29 19.72
N SER A 64 -5.17 -6.47 19.59
CA SER A 64 -5.05 -7.30 18.39
C SER A 64 -5.56 -6.59 17.14
N ALA A 65 -6.69 -5.88 17.21
CA ALA A 65 -7.20 -5.14 16.05
C ALA A 65 -6.18 -4.08 15.57
N ARG A 66 -5.54 -3.38 16.52
CA ARG A 66 -4.51 -2.38 16.22
C ARG A 66 -3.26 -3.02 15.60
N THR A 67 -2.71 -4.04 16.24
CA THR A 67 -1.44 -4.65 15.83
C THR A 67 -1.59 -5.48 14.56
N ASP A 68 -2.63 -6.31 14.48
CA ASP A 68 -2.74 -7.38 13.50
C ASP A 68 -3.34 -6.88 12.17
N VAL A 69 -4.14 -5.81 12.23
CA VAL A 69 -4.90 -5.31 11.09
C VAL A 69 -4.61 -3.84 10.82
N LEU A 70 -4.96 -2.95 11.75
CA LEU A 70 -5.02 -1.51 11.47
C LEU A 70 -3.65 -0.92 11.19
N ASN A 71 -2.63 -1.24 11.99
CA ASN A 71 -1.28 -0.71 11.82
C ASN A 71 -0.64 -1.20 10.52
N ARG A 72 -0.86 -2.48 10.16
CA ARG A 72 -0.35 -3.05 8.90
C ARG A 72 -0.98 -2.37 7.69
N LEU A 73 -2.31 -2.21 7.69
CA LEU A 73 -3.01 -1.52 6.60
C LEU A 73 -2.57 -0.06 6.50
N ARG A 74 -2.52 0.65 7.63
CA ARG A 74 -2.09 2.05 7.68
C ARG A 74 -0.72 2.22 7.05
N HIS A 75 0.25 1.41 7.46
CA HIS A 75 1.61 1.49 6.92
C HIS A 75 1.67 1.32 5.40
N GLN A 76 0.92 0.37 4.84
CA GLN A 76 0.90 0.14 3.39
C GLN A 76 0.16 1.24 2.63
N ILE A 77 -0.93 1.76 3.19
CA ILE A 77 -1.68 2.88 2.61
C ILE A 77 -0.80 4.13 2.59
N ASP A 78 -0.19 4.49 3.71
CA ASP A 78 0.67 5.67 3.81
C ASP A 78 1.87 5.58 2.85
N GLY A 79 2.44 4.38 2.69
CA GLY A 79 3.51 4.12 1.71
C GLY A 79 3.05 4.31 0.26
N ALA A 80 1.87 3.78 -0.11
CA ALA A 80 1.30 3.96 -1.43
C ALA A 80 0.94 5.43 -1.73
N GLU A 81 0.35 6.13 -0.76
CA GLU A 81 0.05 7.57 -0.86
C GLU A 81 1.33 8.40 -1.07
N THR A 82 2.42 8.05 -0.38
CA THR A 82 3.72 8.72 -0.56
C THR A 82 4.23 8.55 -2.00
N ILE A 83 4.19 7.35 -2.55
CA ILE A 83 4.64 7.07 -3.93
C ILE A 83 3.78 7.86 -4.94
N ILE A 84 2.46 7.87 -4.75
CA ILE A 84 1.54 8.62 -5.62
C ILE A 84 1.84 10.12 -5.55
N SER A 85 2.02 10.66 -4.35
CA SER A 85 2.32 12.07 -4.13
C SER A 85 3.63 12.50 -4.82
N ILE A 86 4.68 11.66 -4.76
CA ILE A 86 5.94 11.90 -5.47
C ILE A 86 5.71 11.92 -6.98
N ALA A 87 4.98 10.94 -7.52
CA ALA A 87 4.68 10.87 -8.95
C ALA A 87 3.87 12.09 -9.44
N GLU A 88 2.90 12.55 -8.64
CA GLU A 88 2.11 13.75 -8.90
C GLU A 88 2.97 15.01 -8.88
N HIS A 89 3.83 15.15 -7.86
CA HIS A 89 4.74 16.29 -7.72
C HIS A 89 5.69 16.40 -8.92
N GLU A 90 6.33 15.29 -9.31
CA GLU A 90 7.24 15.26 -10.45
C GLU A 90 6.52 15.54 -11.77
N ARG A 91 5.27 15.09 -11.92
CA ARG A 91 4.44 15.44 -13.08
C ARG A 91 4.11 16.93 -13.12
N ALA A 92 3.71 17.52 -12.00
CA ALA A 92 3.38 18.94 -11.91
C ALA A 92 4.59 19.83 -12.20
N LYS A 93 5.76 19.48 -11.66
CA LYS A 93 7.03 20.17 -11.93
C LYS A 93 7.35 20.22 -13.42
N ARG A 94 7.14 19.12 -14.15
CA ARG A 94 7.37 19.08 -15.61
C ARG A 94 6.40 19.97 -16.39
N GLN A 95 5.16 20.09 -15.95
CA GLN A 95 4.18 20.98 -16.60
C GLN A 95 4.50 22.46 -16.41
N LEU A 96 5.15 22.82 -15.30
CA LEU A 96 5.57 24.20 -15.02
C LEU A 96 6.86 24.62 -15.73
N CYS A 97 7.69 23.66 -16.14
CA CYS A 97 8.96 23.91 -16.85
C CYS A 97 8.83 23.90 -18.38
N HIS A 98 7.63 23.67 -18.92
CA HIS A 98 7.30 23.70 -20.35
C HIS A 98 6.47 24.93 -20.70
#